data_AF-A0A1Q3M4F8-F1
#
_entry.id   AF-A0A1Q3M4F8-F1
#
_cell.length_a   1.000
_cell.length_b   1.000
_cell.length_c   1.000
_cell.angle_alpha   90.00
_cell.angle_beta   90.00
_cell.angle_gamma   90.00
#
_symmetry.space_group_name_H-M   'P 1'
#
loop_
_entity.id
_entity.type
_entity.pdbx_description
1 polymer ?
#
loop_
_entity_poly.entity_id
_entity_poly.type
_entity_poly.pdbx_seq_one_letter_code
_entity_poly.pdbx_strand_id
1 'polypeptide(L)'
;MQTSDQELLQEILLEVKQMKQQLARVNEERVCIEEFCRRLNWKKTKFYARIQQGEIESPIKDGRFSYYLNSYVNEVVTRESKSATLAA
;
A
#
# COMPACT_ATOMS: atom_id res chain seq x y z
N MET A 1 44.15 -2.20 -3.28
CA MET A 1 43.30 -0.99 -3.18
C MET A 1 41.97 -1.24 -3.88
N GLN A 2 41.11 -2.08 -3.29
CA GLN A 2 39.72 -2.32 -3.76
C GLN A 2 38.69 -2.07 -2.64
N THR A 3 39.15 -1.64 -1.48
CA THR A 3 38.34 -1.48 -0.26
C THR A 3 37.43 -0.26 -0.33
N SER A 4 37.86 0.86 -0.93
CA SER A 4 37.05 2.09 -0.94
C SER A 4 35.73 1.94 -1.68
N ASP A 5 35.73 1.24 -2.82
CA ASP A 5 34.54 1.07 -3.63
C ASP A 5 33.56 0.10 -2.97
N GLN A 6 34.07 -0.94 -2.32
CA GLN A 6 33.25 -1.88 -1.55
C GLN A 6 32.67 -1.26 -0.28
N GLU A 7 33.44 -0.40 0.40
CA GLU A 7 32.97 0.38 1.56
C GLU A 7 31.87 1.36 1.14
N LEU A 8 32.08 2.10 0.06
CA LEU A 8 31.09 3.03 -0.49
C LEU A 8 29.81 2.31 -0.91
N LEU A 9 29.90 1.14 -1.56
CA LEU A 9 28.74 0.33 -1.93
C LEU A 9 27.97 -0.16 -0.70
N GLN A 10 28.66 -0.52 0.39
CA GLN A 10 28.01 -0.93 1.64
C GLN A 10 27.29 0.24 2.32
N GLU A 11 27.89 1.43 2.34
CA GLU A 11 27.25 2.64 2.85
C GLU A 11 26.01 3.01 2.04
N ILE A 12 26.10 3.00 0.71
CA ILE A 12 24.94 3.26 -0.17
C ILE A 12 23.84 2.23 0.08
N LEU A 13 24.18 0.94 0.20
CA LEU A 13 23.20 -0.11 0.46
C LEU A 13 22.52 0.08 1.82
N LEU A 14 23.26 0.51 2.84
CA LEU A 14 22.74 0.80 4.16
C LEU A 14 21.74 1.97 4.11
N GLU A 15 22.12 3.06 3.45
CA GLU A 15 21.28 4.25 3.30
C GLU A 15 19.97 3.93 2.56
N VAL A 16 20.04 3.17 1.46
CA VAL A 16 18.85 2.74 0.71
C VAL A 16 17.92 1.88 1.56
N LYS A 17 18.46 0.99 2.40
CA LYS A 17 17.64 0.19 3.33
C LYS A 17 16.95 1.06 4.38
N GLN A 18 17.66 2.03 4.94
CA GLN A 18 17.10 2.97 5.91
C GLN A 18 15.99 3.84 5.28
N MET A 19 16.22 4.39 4.09
CA MET A 19 15.21 5.13 3.33
C MET A 19 13.96 4.29 3.08
N LYS A 20 14.13 3.03 2.65
CA LYS A 20 13.01 2.11 2.44
C LYS A 20 12.20 1.86 3.71
N GLN A 21 12.88 1.72 4.85
CA GLN A 21 12.22 1.54 6.15
C GLN A 21 11.48 2.79 6.60
N GLN A 22 12.04 3.99 6.39
CA GLN A 22 11.37 5.26 6.69
C GLN A 22 10.11 5.43 5.82
N LEU A 23 10.20 5.17 4.51
CA LEU A 23 9.04 5.20 3.61
C LEU A 23 7.96 4.20 4.02
N ALA A 24 8.34 3.01 4.49
CA ALA A 24 7.38 2.02 4.99
C ALA A 24 6.65 2.50 6.26
N ARG A 25 7.35 3.22 7.16
CA ARG A 25 6.77 3.75 8.40
C ARG A 25 5.82 4.93 8.19
N VAL A 26 6.00 5.71 7.12
CA VAL A 26 5.28 6.97 6.91
C VAL A 26 3.83 6.78 6.41
N ASN A 27 3.42 5.57 6.03
CA ASN A 27 2.14 5.34 5.36
C ASN A 27 1.05 4.65 6.21
N GLU A 28 0.93 5.00 7.49
CA GLU A 28 -0.20 4.58 8.34
C GLU A 28 -1.33 5.62 8.45
N GLU A 29 -1.40 6.55 7.51
CA GLU A 29 -2.51 7.48 7.44
C GLU A 29 -3.85 6.76 7.29
N ARG A 30 -4.89 7.31 7.93
CA ARG A 30 -6.25 6.78 7.85
C ARG A 30 -6.87 7.18 6.52
N VAL A 31 -7.31 6.20 5.75
CA VAL A 31 -7.99 6.37 4.47
C VAL A 31 -9.45 6.00 4.61
N CYS A 32 -10.35 6.90 4.22
CA CYS A 32 -11.77 6.61 4.21
C CYS A 32 -12.16 5.69 3.04
N ILE A 33 -13.31 5.04 3.16
CA ILE A 33 -13.83 4.14 2.12
C ILE A 33 -13.99 4.87 0.77
N GLU A 34 -14.35 6.15 0.79
CA GLU A 34 -14.57 6.94 -0.43
C GLU A 34 -13.27 7.14 -1.21
N GLU A 35 -12.20 7.50 -0.52
CA GLU A 35 -10.88 7.66 -1.14
C GLU A 35 -10.36 6.31 -1.64
N PHE A 36 -10.54 5.23 -0.89
CA PHE A 36 -10.14 3.90 -1.34
C PHE A 36 -10.88 3.49 -2.63
N CYS A 37 -12.19 3.70 -2.69
CA CYS A 37 -12.98 3.47 -3.91
C CYS A 37 -12.46 4.30 -5.10
N ARG A 38 -12.11 5.57 -4.86
CA ARG A 38 -11.57 6.47 -5.88
C ARG A 38 -10.25 5.94 -6.45
N ARG A 39 -9.32 5.50 -5.60
CA ARG A 39 -8.02 4.95 -6.03
C ARG A 39 -8.14 3.65 -6.83
N LEU A 40 -9.14 2.83 -6.52
CA LEU A 40 -9.44 1.61 -7.28
C LEU A 40 -10.26 1.88 -8.56
N ASN A 41 -10.74 3.11 -8.76
CA ASN A 41 -11.74 3.44 -9.78
C ASN A 41 -12.99 2.53 -9.69
N TRP A 42 -13.45 2.24 -8.48
CA TRP A 42 -14.59 1.36 -8.22
C TRP A 42 -15.79 2.13 -7.66
N LYS A 43 -16.99 1.65 -7.98
CA LYS A 43 -18.21 2.07 -7.29
C LYS A 43 -18.30 1.40 -5.92
N LYS A 44 -18.90 2.08 -4.93
CA LYS A 44 -19.13 1.54 -3.58
C LYS A 44 -19.84 0.17 -3.59
N THR A 45 -20.78 -0.05 -4.50
CA THR A 45 -21.48 -1.33 -4.65
C THR A 45 -20.53 -2.49 -4.93
N LYS A 46 -19.63 -2.33 -5.91
CA LYS A 46 -18.57 -3.31 -6.21
C LYS A 46 -17.64 -3.49 -5.01
N PHE A 47 -17.24 -2.40 -4.38
CA PHE A 47 -16.34 -2.44 -3.23
C PHE A 47 -16.90 -3.27 -2.07
N TYR A 48 -18.16 -3.03 -1.67
CA TYR A 48 -18.80 -3.82 -0.60
C TYR A 48 -19.02 -5.28 -1.00
N ALA A 49 -19.31 -5.57 -2.26
CA ALA A 49 -19.39 -6.95 -2.74
C ALA A 49 -18.05 -7.67 -2.59
N ARG A 50 -16.92 -7.00 -2.89
CA ARG A 50 -15.58 -7.57 -2.70
C ARG A 50 -15.21 -7.76 -1.22
N ILE A 51 -15.71 -6.92 -0.32
CA ILE A 51 -15.59 -7.16 1.12
C ILE A 51 -16.35 -8.44 1.52
N GLN A 52 -17.58 -8.61 1.05
CA GLN A 52 -18.39 -9.81 1.35
C GLN A 52 -17.77 -11.10 0.81
N GLN A 53 -17.06 -11.00 -0.32
CA GLN A 53 -16.33 -12.12 -0.92
C GLN A 53 -14.99 -12.41 -0.23
N GLY A 54 -14.55 -11.56 0.71
CA GLY A 54 -13.26 -11.70 1.40
C GLY A 54 -12.05 -11.27 0.60
N GLU A 55 -12.23 -10.64 -0.57
CA GLU A 55 -11.13 -10.14 -1.40
C GLU A 55 -10.55 -8.81 -0.88
N ILE A 56 -11.38 -8.04 -0.17
CA ILE A 56 -10.98 -6.84 0.58
C ILE A 56 -11.34 -7.07 2.06
N GLU A 57 -10.43 -6.71 2.95
CA GLU A 57 -10.62 -6.79 4.40
C GLU A 57 -11.72 -5.83 4.86
N SER A 58 -12.36 -6.13 5.99
CA SER A 58 -13.31 -5.20 6.59
C SER A 58 -12.59 -3.96 7.14
N PRO A 59 -13.20 -2.77 7.05
CA PRO A 59 -12.56 -1.55 7.53
C PRO A 59 -12.47 -1.55 9.06
N ILE A 60 -11.43 -0.90 9.58
CA ILE A 60 -11.26 -0.67 11.01
C ILE A 60 -12.33 0.33 11.46
N LYS A 61 -12.99 0.04 12.57
CA LYS A 61 -14.04 0.89 13.16
C LYS A 61 -13.42 1.94 14.09
N ASP A 62 -13.85 3.19 13.92
CA ASP A 62 -13.56 4.31 14.82
C ASP A 62 -14.89 5.00 15.19
N GLY A 63 -15.61 4.37 16.13
CA GLY A 63 -16.96 4.77 16.49
C GLY A 63 -17.93 4.67 15.31
N ARG A 64 -18.48 5.83 14.88
CA ARG A 64 -19.39 5.90 13.71
C ARG A 64 -18.64 5.86 12.38
N PHE A 65 -17.34 6.11 12.38
CA PHE A 65 -16.53 6.15 11.18
C PHE A 65 -15.81 4.82 10.95
N SER A 66 -15.33 4.63 9.72
CA SER A 66 -14.60 3.43 9.33
C SER A 66 -13.46 3.84 8.40
N TYR A 67 -12.28 3.25 8.60
CA TYR A 67 -11.08 3.61 7.88
C TYR A 67 -10.23 2.38 7.54
N TYR A 68 -9.30 2.56 6.62
CA TYR A 68 -8.21 1.64 6.33
C TYR A 68 -6.88 2.34 6.56
N LEU A 69 -5.82 1.56 6.79
CA LEU A 69 -4.47 2.11 6.77
C LEU A 69 -4.02 2.30 5.33
N ASN A 70 -3.33 3.41 5.05
CA ASN A 70 -2.86 3.72 3.71
C ASN A 70 -1.94 2.64 3.13
N SER A 71 -1.16 1.97 3.98
CA SER A 71 -0.36 0.79 3.64
C SER A 71 -1.19 -0.31 2.96
N TYR A 72 -2.30 -0.71 3.59
CA TYR A 72 -3.22 -1.71 3.06
C TYR A 72 -3.87 -1.24 1.75
N VAL A 73 -4.35 0.01 1.72
CA VAL A 73 -4.96 0.59 0.51
C VAL A 73 -4.00 0.53 -0.67
N ASN A 74 -2.74 0.92 -0.47
CA ASN A 74 -1.73 0.93 -1.52
C ASN A 74 -1.38 -0.48 -1.99
N GLU A 75 -1.32 -1.46 -1.08
CA GLU A 75 -1.12 -2.87 -1.44
C GLU A 75 -2.21 -3.36 -2.39
N VAL A 76 -3.48 -3.17 -2.01
CA VAL A 76 -4.64 -3.62 -2.81
C VAL A 76 -4.69 -2.91 -4.16
N VAL A 77 -4.50 -1.59 -4.19
CA VAL A 77 -4.47 -0.82 -5.45
C VAL A 77 -3.36 -1.34 -6.37
N THR A 78 -2.16 -1.55 -5.83
CA THR A 78 -1.02 -2.07 -6.61
C THR A 78 -1.29 -3.48 -7.14
N ARG A 79 -1.91 -4.35 -6.33
CA ARG A 79 -2.30 -5.71 -6.73
C ARG A 79 -3.30 -5.70 -7.88
N GLU A 80 -4.33 -4.86 -7.79
CA GLU A 80 -5.34 -4.69 -8.85
C GLU A 80 -4.73 -4.12 -10.14
N SER A 81 -3.85 -3.12 -10.04
CA SER A 81 -3.14 -2.59 -11.21
C SER A 81 -2.30 -3.64 -11.92
N LYS A 82 -1.56 -4.48 -11.17
CA LYS A 82 -0.76 -5.58 -11.75
C LYS A 82 -1.64 -6.65 -12.42
N SER A 83 -2.77 -6.97 -11.81
CA SER A 83 -3.74 -7.91 -12.39
C SER A 83 -4.26 -7.40 -13.74
N ALA A 84 -4.56 -6.11 -13.84
CA ALA A 84 -4.99 -5.48 -15.08
C ALA A 84 -3.91 -5.52 -16.18
N THR A 85 -2.64 -5.29 -15.83
CA THR A 85 -1.52 -5.37 -16.79
C THR A 85 -1.28 -6.79 -17.31
N LEU A 86 -1.46 -7.82 -16.50
CA LEU A 86 -1.26 -9.21 -16.92
C LEU A 86 -2.40 -9.76 -17.80
N ALA A 87 -3.56 -9.10 -17.79
CA ALA A 87 -4.74 -9.50 -18.55
C ALA A 87 -4.92 -8.75 -19.88
N ALA A 88 -4.01 -7.82 -20.22
CA ALA A 88 -4.01 -7.00 -21.43
C ALA A 88 -2.97 -7.49 -22.45
#